data_AF-W6M326-F1
#
_entry.id   AF-W6M326-F1
#
_cell.length_a   1.000
_cell.length_b   1.000
_cell.length_c   1.000
_cell.angle_alpha   90.00
_cell.angle_beta   90.00
_cell.angle_gamma   90.00
#
_symmetry.space_group_name_H-M   'P 1'
#
loop_
_entity.id
_entity.type
_entity.pdbx_description
1 polymer ?
#
loop_
_entity_poly.entity_id
_entity_poly.type
_entity_poly.pdbx_seq_one_letter_code
_entity_poly.pdbx_strand_id
1 'polypeptide(L)' 'MRQNHTLQHSLVWFENGGWWFKILGECFGPYKEMLEARYNLLIIQGLSFQLRQAISH' A
#
# COMPACT_ATOMS: atom_id res chain seq x y z
N MET A 1 20.43 -18.63 -6.46
CA MET A 1 19.65 -18.23 -5.27
C MET A 1 18.47 -17.39 -5.75
N ARG A 2 17.25 -17.95 -5.77
CA ARG A 2 16.05 -17.16 -6.09
C ARG A 2 15.77 -16.27 -4.89
N GLN A 3 16.03 -14.97 -5.01
CA GLN A 3 15.48 -14.00 -4.07
C GLN A 3 13.96 -14.11 -4.17
N ASN A 4 13.32 -14.67 -3.15
CA ASN A 4 11.90 -14.47 -2.90
C ASN A 4 11.71 -12.99 -2.57
N HIS A 5 11.68 -12.14 -3.59
CA HIS A 5 10.94 -10.89 -3.51
C HIS A 5 9.48 -11.33 -3.40
N THR A 6 9.04 -11.69 -2.20
CA THR A 6 7.64 -11.60 -1.84
C THR A 6 7.28 -10.15 -2.08
N LEU A 7 6.83 -9.85 -3.31
CA LEU A 7 6.06 -8.67 -3.61
C LEU A 7 5.01 -8.63 -2.50
N GLN A 8 5.18 -7.72 -1.54
CA GLN A 8 4.16 -7.43 -0.55
C GLN A 8 3.02 -6.81 -1.34
N HIS A 9 2.20 -7.67 -1.95
CA HIS A 9 1.07 -7.28 -2.76
C HIS A 9 0.16 -6.45 -1.86
N SER A 10 -0.18 -5.26 -2.34
CA SER A 10 -1.21 -4.43 -1.74
C SER A 10 -2.52 -5.23 -1.71
N LEU A 11 -3.02 -5.53 -0.51
CA LEU A 11 -4.35 -6.08 -0.35
C LEU A 11 -5.32 -4.91 -0.26
N VAL A 12 -6.44 -4.97 -0.98
CA VAL A 12 -7.51 -3.96 -0.91
C VAL A 12 -8.82 -4.70 -0.64
N TRP A 13 -9.60 -4.25 0.33
CA TRP A 13 -10.89 -4.85 0.67
C TRP A 13 -11.90 -3.80 1.14
N PHE A 14 -13.17 -4.17 1.22
CA PHE A 14 -14.24 -3.34 1.73
C PHE A 14 -14.87 -4.01 2.95
N GLU A 15 -14.93 -3.30 4.07
CA GLU A 15 -15.47 -3.81 5.34
C GLU A 15 -16.11 -2.66 6.13
N ASN A 16 -17.28 -2.94 6.74
CA ASN A 16 -18.02 -2.00 7.60
C ASN A 16 -18.28 -0.62 6.95
N GLY A 17 -18.56 -0.60 5.64
CA GLY A 17 -18.89 0.64 4.93
C GLY A 17 -17.69 1.46 4.48
N GLY A 18 -16.47 0.92 4.56
CA GLY A 18 -15.26 1.61 4.11
C GLY A 18 -14.28 0.71 3.38
N TRP A 19 -13.48 1.36 2.54
CA TRP A 19 -12.35 0.77 1.83
C TRP A 19 -11.12 0.73 2.74
N TRP A 20 -10.45 -0.41 2.70
CA TRP A 20 -9.24 -0.69 3.44
C TRP A 20 -8.16 -1.20 2.50
N PHE A 21 -6.90 -0.96 2.86
CA PHE A 21 -5.79 -1.62 2.19
C PHE A 21 -4.63 -1.92 3.13
N LYS A 22 -3.85 -2.95 2.78
CA LYS A 22 -2.66 -3.38 3.51
C LYS A 22 -1.44 -3.31 2.61
N ILE A 23 -0.45 -2.53 3.03
CA ILE A 23 0.81 -2.31 2.32
C ILE A 23 1.95 -2.39 3.34
N LEU A 24 3.05 -3.04 2.97
CA LEU A 24 4.23 -3.18 3.85
C LEU A 24 3.95 -3.79 5.23
N GLY A 25 2.84 -4.50 5.40
CA GLY A 25 2.40 -5.05 6.69
C GLY A 25 1.50 -4.12 7.50
N GLU A 26 1.35 -2.86 7.09
CA GLU A 26 0.49 -1.86 7.72
C GLU A 26 -0.88 -1.77 7.04
N CYS A 27 -1.93 -1.52 7.82
CA CYS A 27 -3.31 -1.37 7.35
C CYS A 27 -3.73 0.11 7.36
N PHE A 28 -4.42 0.54 6.31
CA PHE A 28 -4.92 1.90 6.12
C PHE A 28 -6.40 1.89 5.79
N GLY A 29 -7.15 2.83 6.35
CA GLY A 29 -8.60 2.93 6.23
C GLY A 29 -9.28 3.11 7.60
N PRO A 30 -10.62 3.11 7.65
CA PRO A 30 -11.54 2.98 6.51
C PRO A 30 -11.66 4.29 5.72
N TYR A 31 -11.60 4.22 4.39
CA TYR A 31 -11.93 5.34 3.50
C TYR A 31 -13.35 5.19 2.98
N LYS A 32 -14.14 6.27 2.97
CA LYS A 32 -15.54 6.19 2.50
C LYS A 32 -15.61 6.01 0.99
N GLU A 33 -14.79 6.77 0.26
CA GLU A 33 -14.80 6.79 -1.19
C GLU A 33 -13.66 5.94 -1.77
N MET A 34 -13.96 5.15 -2.79
CA MET A 34 -12.95 4.34 -3.49
C MET A 34 -11.85 5.21 -4.10
N LEU A 35 -12.21 6.41 -4.58
CA LEU A 35 -11.27 7.36 -5.17
C LEU A 35 -10.24 7.86 -4.14
N GLU A 36 -10.71 8.17 -2.93
CA GLU A 36 -9.85 8.57 -1.81
C GLU A 36 -8.91 7.42 -1.41
N ALA A 37 -9.44 6.20 -1.29
CA ALA A 37 -8.64 5.02 -0.99
C ALA A 37 -7.54 4.80 -2.04
N ARG A 38 -7.89 4.90 -3.34
CA ARG A 38 -6.97 4.76 -4.46
C ARG A 38 -5.88 5.84 -4.46
N TYR A 39 -6.24 7.10 -4.18
CA TYR A 39 -5.29 8.20 -4.11
C TYR A 39 -4.25 7.96 -3.00
N ASN A 40 -4.71 7.62 -1.80
CA ASN A 40 -3.82 7.32 -0.67
C ASN A 40 -2.91 6.11 -0.94
N LEU A 41 -3.44 5.06 -1.57
CA LEU A 41 -2.67 3.89 -1.98
C LEU A 41 -1.48 4.28 -2.89
N LEU A 42 -1.74 5.12 -3.90
CA LEU A 42 -0.71 5.56 -4.85
C LEU A 42 0.37 6.43 -4.18
N ILE A 43 -0.02 7.32 -3.27
CA ILE A 43 0.94 8.11 -2.48
C ILE A 43 1.86 7.19 -1.69
N ILE A 44 1.30 6.25 -0.94
CA ILE A 44 2.08 5.36 -0.07
C ILE A 44 3.03 4.49 -0.91
N GLN A 45 2.56 3.95 -2.03
CA GLN A 45 3.41 3.18 -2.96
C GLN A 45 4.56 4.05 -3.52
N GLY A 46 4.27 5.30 -3.92
CA GLY A 46 5.26 6.24 -4.41
C GLY A 46 6.32 6.60 -3.37
N LEU A 47 5.90 6.98 -2.16
CA LEU A 47 6.80 7.28 -1.04
C LEU A 47 7.66 6.07 -0.66
N SER A 48 7.06 4.89 -0.60
CA SER A 48 7.79 3.64 -0.32
C SER A 48 8.85 3.34 -1.38
N PHE A 49 8.58 3.67 -2.65
CA PHE A 49 9.55 3.52 -3.73
C PHE A 49 10.69 4.54 -3.62
N GLN A 50 10.39 5.80 -3.34
CA GLN A 50 11.40 6.84 -3.14
C GLN A 50 12.32 6.53 -1.95
N LEU A 51 11.75 6.11 -0.81
CA LEU A 51 12.51 5.75 0.39
C LEU A 51 13.48 4.59 0.12
N ARG A 52 13.02 3.55 -0.58
CA ARG A 52 13.88 2.40 -0.94
C ARG A 52 15.04 2.81 -1.84
N GLN A 53 14.82 3.72 -2.79
CA GLN A 53 15.89 4.25 -3.62
C GLN A 53 16.90 5.05 -2.80
N ALA A 54 16.42 5.91 -1.89
CA ALA A 54 17.29 6.72 -1.04
C ALA A 54 18.17 5.88 -0.10
N ILE A 55 17.66 4.76 0.41
CA ILE A 55 18.41 3.85 1.31
C ILE A 55 19.38 2.94 0.53
N SER A 56 19.13 2.69 -0.76
CA SER A 56 19.98 1.82 -1.59
C SER A 56 21.26 2.49 -2.12
N HIS A 57 21.46 3.78 -1.85
CA HIS A 57 22.65 4.56 -2.17
C HIS A 57 23.62 4.61 -0.99
#